data_AF-A0A921ZX80-F1
#
_entry.id   AF-A0A921ZX80-F1
#
_cell.length_a   1.000
_cell.length_b   1.000
_cell.length_c   1.000
_cell.angle_alpha   90.00
_cell.angle_beta   90.00
_cell.angle_gamma   90.00
#
_symmetry.space_group_name_H-M   'P 1'
#
loop_
_entity.id
_entity.type
_entity.pdbx_description
1 polymer ?
#
loop_
_entity_poly.entity_id
_entity_poly.type
_entity_poly.pdbx_seq_one_letter_code
_entity_poly.pdbx_strand_id
1 'polypeptide(L)'
;MYTPTRRTRCIVVFAKTFDMRDDGFIEQDKVSGFWTWMFVLSKLPELGDTVFIVLRKKPLIFLHWYHHITVLLYTWFSFTEYTSSARWFVVMNYCVHSDFKFYADRLIRLVIEESLNKLPYTECQVVTPTGALYKGLKYGAGNCGVSIVRSGEAMEQGLRDCCRSIRIGKILVESDTDTHEAHVVYAKFPEDISRRQVLLMYPIMSTGNTVKQAVNVLKQHGVKEERIILSNLFCTPAAVQAVVDYVPKMKILTSELHPVAPNHFGQKYFGTD
;
A
#
# COMPACT_ATOMS: atom_id res chain seq x y z
N MET A 1 -51.13 -3.66 -16.83
CA MET A 1 -49.88 -3.30 -17.54
C MET A 1 -48.86 -2.86 -16.48
N TYR A 2 -48.19 -3.81 -15.84
CA TYR A 2 -47.25 -3.56 -14.74
C TYR A 2 -45.84 -3.77 -15.28
N THR A 3 -45.09 -2.70 -15.48
CA THR A 3 -43.67 -2.75 -15.87
C THR A 3 -42.82 -3.19 -14.68
N PRO A 4 -42.00 -4.25 -14.79
CA PRO A 4 -41.09 -4.64 -13.72
C PRO A 4 -39.93 -3.65 -13.63
N THR A 5 -39.62 -3.25 -12.40
CA THR A 5 -38.53 -2.36 -12.00
C THR A 5 -37.15 -2.94 -12.33
N ARG A 6 -36.21 -2.08 -12.77
CA ARG A 6 -34.82 -2.42 -13.17
C ARG A 6 -33.98 -3.14 -12.10
N ARG A 7 -34.44 -3.29 -10.85
CA ARG A 7 -33.70 -3.96 -9.76
C ARG A 7 -33.63 -5.48 -9.90
N THR A 8 -34.61 -6.11 -10.55
CA THR A 8 -34.65 -7.58 -10.66
C THR A 8 -33.68 -8.13 -11.70
N ARG A 9 -33.24 -7.31 -12.68
CA ARG A 9 -32.23 -7.75 -13.67
C ARG A 9 -30.83 -7.93 -13.05
N CYS A 10 -30.43 -7.11 -12.07
CA CYS A 10 -29.10 -7.22 -11.47
C CYS A 10 -28.94 -8.51 -10.64
N ILE A 11 -29.97 -8.88 -9.89
CA ILE A 11 -29.96 -10.09 -9.05
C ILE A 11 -30.00 -11.36 -9.91
N VAL A 12 -30.75 -11.34 -11.03
CA VAL A 12 -30.81 -12.48 -11.96
C VAL A 12 -29.51 -12.65 -12.76
N VAL A 13 -28.82 -11.55 -13.13
CA VAL A 13 -27.49 -11.63 -13.74
C VAL A 13 -26.48 -12.25 -12.77
N PHE A 14 -26.48 -11.81 -11.50
CA PHE A 14 -25.62 -12.39 -10.45
C PHE A 14 -25.89 -13.89 -10.22
N ALA A 15 -27.16 -14.33 -10.17
CA ALA A 15 -27.49 -15.74 -9.94
C ALA A 15 -27.08 -16.67 -11.10
N LYS A 16 -27.15 -16.21 -12.36
CA LYS A 16 -26.70 -16.99 -13.53
C LYS A 16 -25.18 -17.17 -13.59
N THR A 17 -24.41 -16.18 -13.11
CA THR A 17 -22.94 -16.30 -13.01
C THR A 17 -22.47 -17.31 -11.97
N PHE A 18 -23.35 -17.75 -11.06
CA PHE A 18 -23.05 -18.56 -9.88
C PHE A 18 -23.55 -20.01 -9.98
N ASP A 19 -24.13 -20.42 -11.11
CA ASP A 19 -24.59 -21.81 -11.31
C ASP A 19 -23.41 -22.75 -11.61
N MET A 20 -23.16 -23.71 -10.72
CA MET A 20 -22.13 -24.74 -10.91
C MET A 20 -22.51 -25.82 -11.93
N ARG A 21 -23.74 -25.80 -12.47
CA ARG A 21 -24.24 -26.79 -13.45
C ARG A 21 -24.02 -26.42 -14.92
N ASP A 22 -23.32 -25.31 -15.17
CA ASP A 22 -23.19 -24.76 -16.52
C ASP A 22 -21.84 -25.16 -17.13
N ASP A 23 -21.78 -26.35 -17.72
CA ASP A 23 -20.55 -27.06 -18.15
C ASP A 23 -19.80 -26.42 -19.36
N GLY A 24 -19.94 -25.12 -19.62
CA GLY A 24 -19.43 -24.50 -20.85
C GLY A 24 -19.24 -22.98 -20.84
N PHE A 25 -18.69 -22.40 -19.77
CA PHE A 25 -18.59 -20.93 -19.68
C PHE A 25 -17.75 -20.26 -20.75
N ILE A 26 -16.56 -20.83 -20.98
CA ILE A 26 -15.50 -20.18 -21.74
C ILE A 26 -15.90 -20.14 -23.22
N GLU A 27 -16.73 -21.08 -23.66
CA GLU A 27 -17.32 -21.10 -25.01
C GLU A 27 -18.56 -20.21 -25.15
N GLN A 28 -19.41 -20.13 -24.12
CA GLN A 28 -20.65 -19.35 -24.18
C GLN A 28 -20.42 -17.83 -24.00
N ASP A 29 -19.45 -17.44 -23.18
CA ASP A 29 -19.11 -16.03 -22.93
C ASP A 29 -17.63 -15.75 -23.23
N LYS A 30 -17.38 -15.27 -24.45
CA LYS A 30 -16.04 -14.88 -24.93
C LYS A 30 -15.36 -13.85 -24.04
N VAL A 31 -16.11 -12.98 -23.37
CA VAL A 31 -15.54 -11.96 -22.47
C VAL A 31 -14.97 -12.63 -21.23
N SER A 32 -15.74 -13.52 -20.62
CA SER A 32 -15.29 -14.20 -19.43
C SER A 32 -14.17 -15.22 -19.69
N GLY A 33 -14.22 -15.92 -20.83
CA GLY A 33 -13.12 -16.77 -21.29
C GLY A 33 -11.80 -16.00 -21.45
N PHE A 34 -11.85 -14.79 -22.02
CA PHE A 34 -10.69 -13.91 -22.13
C PHE A 34 -10.11 -13.52 -20.76
N TRP A 35 -10.94 -13.09 -19.81
CA TRP A 35 -10.48 -12.70 -18.49
C TRP A 35 -9.95 -13.89 -17.67
N THR A 36 -10.55 -15.08 -17.79
CA THR A 36 -10.02 -16.30 -17.17
C THR A 36 -8.66 -16.68 -17.75
N TRP A 37 -8.48 -16.57 -19.08
CA TRP A 37 -7.18 -16.81 -19.70
C TRP A 37 -6.11 -15.82 -19.26
N MET A 38 -6.45 -14.52 -19.19
CA MET A 38 -5.55 -13.48 -18.66
C MET A 38 -5.15 -13.75 -17.20
N PHE A 39 -6.07 -14.26 -16.39
CA PHE A 39 -5.79 -14.67 -15.01
C PHE A 39 -4.81 -15.86 -14.94
N VAL A 40 -5.01 -16.89 -15.77
CA VAL A 40 -4.07 -18.02 -15.85
C VAL A 40 -2.69 -17.53 -16.28
N LEU A 41 -2.63 -16.62 -17.26
CA LEU A 41 -1.36 -16.02 -17.68
C LEU A 41 -0.67 -15.22 -16.58
N SER A 42 -1.41 -14.55 -15.68
CA SER A 42 -0.80 -13.77 -14.59
C SER A 42 -0.04 -14.65 -13.59
N LYS A 43 -0.36 -15.95 -13.51
CA LYS A 43 0.34 -16.91 -12.64
C LYS A 43 1.76 -17.26 -13.11
N LEU A 44 2.06 -17.06 -14.39
CA LEU A 44 3.41 -17.28 -14.93
C LEU A 44 4.43 -16.26 -14.39
N PRO A 45 4.16 -14.92 -14.44
CA PRO A 45 4.99 -13.93 -13.75
C PRO A 45 5.12 -14.16 -12.23
N GLU A 46 4.03 -14.51 -11.55
CA GLU A 46 4.02 -14.76 -10.09
C GLU A 46 4.96 -15.93 -9.72
N LEU A 47 4.94 -17.02 -10.49
CA LEU A 47 5.91 -18.12 -10.32
C LEU A 47 7.34 -17.68 -10.68
N GLY A 48 7.48 -16.81 -11.70
CA GLY A 48 8.76 -16.22 -12.10
C GLY A 48 9.45 -15.50 -10.94
N ASP A 49 8.71 -14.72 -10.15
CA ASP A 49 9.23 -14.06 -8.95
C ASP A 49 9.78 -15.06 -7.93
N THR A 50 9.11 -16.21 -7.74
CA THR A 50 9.60 -17.30 -6.90
C THR A 50 10.90 -17.88 -7.44
N VAL A 51 11.01 -18.12 -8.75
CA VAL A 51 12.24 -18.60 -9.41
C VAL A 51 13.38 -17.60 -9.22
N PHE A 52 13.12 -16.29 -9.36
CA PHE A 52 14.14 -15.26 -9.13
C PHE A 52 14.62 -15.21 -7.67
N ILE A 53 13.75 -15.50 -6.69
CA ILE A 53 14.14 -15.57 -5.28
C ILE A 53 15.05 -16.78 -5.02
N VAL A 54 14.74 -17.95 -5.59
CA VAL A 54 15.62 -19.14 -5.54
C VAL A 54 16.98 -18.82 -6.16
N LEU A 55 16.99 -18.19 -7.33
CA LEU A 55 18.23 -17.81 -8.03
C LEU A 55 19.08 -16.82 -7.22
N ARG A 56 18.45 -15.98 -6.38
CA ARG A 56 19.13 -15.09 -5.43
C ARG A 56 19.57 -15.78 -4.13
N LYS A 57 19.46 -17.11 -4.04
CA LYS A 57 19.84 -17.94 -2.87
C LYS A 57 19.18 -17.52 -1.55
N LYS A 58 18.00 -16.89 -1.59
CA LYS A 58 17.25 -16.56 -0.37
C LYS A 58 16.40 -17.76 0.06
N PRO A 59 16.29 -18.06 1.38
CA PRO A 59 15.47 -19.17 1.86
C PRO A 59 14.00 -18.92 1.54
N LEU A 60 13.34 -19.88 0.88
CA LEU A 60 11.91 -19.85 0.61
C LEU A 60 11.16 -20.67 1.65
N ILE A 61 10.05 -20.11 2.13
CA ILE A 61 9.10 -20.82 3.00
C ILE A 61 8.40 -21.88 2.15
N PHE A 62 8.29 -23.11 2.65
CA PHE A 62 7.68 -24.24 1.94
C PHE A 62 6.29 -23.89 1.37
N LEU A 63 5.48 -23.21 2.18
CA LEU A 63 4.11 -22.84 1.83
C LEU A 63 4.04 -21.92 0.59
N HIS A 64 5.02 -21.01 0.42
CA HIS A 64 5.03 -20.02 -0.65
C HIS A 64 5.19 -20.71 -2.02
N TRP A 65 6.27 -21.46 -2.24
CA TRP A 65 6.49 -22.12 -3.54
C TRP A 65 5.48 -23.24 -3.83
N TYR A 66 5.03 -23.97 -2.79
CA TYR A 66 3.97 -24.97 -2.92
C TYR A 66 2.66 -24.33 -3.40
N HIS A 67 2.27 -23.20 -2.81
CA HIS A 67 1.08 -22.45 -3.20
C HIS A 67 1.17 -21.95 -4.65
N HIS A 68 2.25 -21.28 -5.04
CA HIS A 68 2.39 -20.74 -6.41
C HIS A 68 2.39 -21.84 -7.49
N ILE A 69 3.06 -22.98 -7.25
CA ILE A 69 3.04 -24.10 -8.20
C ILE A 69 1.66 -24.76 -8.25
N THR A 70 1.05 -25.05 -7.11
CA THR A 70 -0.26 -25.72 -7.08
C THR A 70 -1.37 -24.84 -7.66
N VAL A 71 -1.34 -23.53 -7.40
CA VAL A 71 -2.28 -22.58 -8.01
C VAL A 71 -2.07 -22.47 -9.52
N LEU A 72 -0.83 -22.44 -10.02
CA LEU A 72 -0.57 -22.46 -11.46
C LEU A 72 -1.09 -23.76 -12.11
N LEU A 73 -0.77 -24.93 -11.54
CA LEU A 73 -1.21 -26.22 -12.08
C LEU A 73 -2.73 -26.38 -12.03
N TYR A 74 -3.35 -25.99 -10.91
CA TYR A 74 -4.80 -26.04 -10.75
C TYR A 74 -5.51 -25.10 -11.72
N THR A 75 -5.05 -23.86 -11.85
CA THR A 75 -5.66 -22.88 -12.77
C THR A 75 -5.49 -23.27 -14.24
N TRP A 76 -4.34 -23.84 -14.61
CA TRP A 76 -4.09 -24.36 -15.94
C TRP A 76 -5.00 -25.55 -16.27
N PHE A 77 -5.05 -26.54 -15.38
CA PHE A 77 -5.92 -27.71 -15.53
C PHE A 77 -7.40 -27.33 -15.59
N SER A 78 -7.85 -26.46 -14.69
CA SER A 78 -9.23 -25.98 -14.65
C SER A 78 -9.64 -25.19 -15.89
N PHE A 79 -8.69 -24.48 -16.53
CA PHE A 79 -8.91 -23.78 -17.81
C PHE A 79 -9.02 -24.75 -18.99
N THR A 80 -8.15 -25.76 -19.07
CA THR A 80 -8.19 -26.76 -20.15
C THR A 80 -9.41 -27.66 -20.10
N GLU A 81 -9.85 -28.00 -18.89
CA GLU A 81 -11.03 -28.84 -18.66
C GLU A 81 -12.35 -28.05 -18.62
N TYR A 82 -12.32 -26.74 -18.92
CA TYR A 82 -13.50 -25.87 -18.96
C TYR A 82 -14.37 -25.90 -17.69
N THR A 83 -13.77 -26.27 -16.56
CA THR A 83 -14.50 -26.53 -15.32
C THR A 83 -15.13 -25.27 -14.75
N SER A 84 -16.41 -25.34 -14.37
CA SER A 84 -17.15 -24.22 -13.77
C SER A 84 -16.56 -23.77 -12.42
N SER A 85 -15.82 -24.66 -11.74
CA SER A 85 -15.05 -24.35 -10.52
C SER A 85 -13.92 -23.35 -10.76
N ALA A 86 -13.40 -23.24 -11.99
CA ALA A 86 -12.39 -22.25 -12.35
C ALA A 86 -12.85 -20.82 -12.06
N ARG A 87 -14.11 -20.49 -12.39
CA ARG A 87 -14.70 -19.17 -12.15
C ARG A 87 -14.67 -18.82 -10.66
N TRP A 88 -15.07 -19.78 -9.82
CA TRP A 88 -15.10 -19.61 -8.37
C TRP A 88 -13.73 -19.34 -7.80
N PHE A 89 -12.73 -20.06 -8.28
CA PHE A 89 -11.34 -19.84 -7.88
C PHE A 89 -10.83 -18.45 -8.30
N VAL A 90 -11.07 -18.04 -9.56
CA VAL A 90 -10.66 -16.70 -10.04
C VAL A 90 -11.34 -15.59 -9.24
N VAL A 91 -12.65 -15.69 -9.02
CA VAL A 91 -13.43 -14.69 -8.27
C VAL A 91 -12.98 -14.64 -6.81
N MET A 92 -12.81 -15.79 -6.15
CA MET A 92 -12.33 -15.86 -4.76
C MET A 92 -10.94 -15.21 -4.64
N ASN A 93 -10.02 -15.58 -5.52
CA ASN A 93 -8.66 -15.05 -5.50
C ASN A 93 -8.66 -13.53 -5.73
N TYR A 94 -9.43 -13.05 -6.70
CA TYR A 94 -9.56 -11.63 -6.97
C TYR A 94 -10.12 -10.87 -5.76
N CYS A 95 -11.22 -11.36 -5.16
CA CYS A 95 -11.84 -10.75 -3.98
C CYS A 95 -10.87 -10.63 -2.80
N VAL A 96 -10.17 -11.71 -2.45
CA VAL A 96 -9.27 -11.73 -1.28
C VAL A 96 -8.13 -10.71 -1.43
N HIS A 97 -7.51 -10.64 -2.61
CA HIS A 97 -6.42 -9.69 -2.85
C HIS A 97 -6.91 -8.25 -3.01
N SER A 98 -8.07 -8.03 -3.64
CA SER A 98 -8.63 -6.69 -3.79
C SER A 98 -9.09 -6.08 -2.47
N ASP A 99 -9.64 -6.90 -1.58
CA ASP A 99 -10.23 -6.43 -0.32
C ASP A 99 -9.15 -5.89 0.62
N PHE A 100 -8.03 -6.61 0.80
CA PHE A 100 -6.95 -6.13 1.66
C PHE A 100 -6.43 -4.77 1.21
N LYS A 101 -6.11 -4.63 -0.09
CA LYS A 101 -5.62 -3.37 -0.64
C LYS A 101 -6.66 -2.26 -0.50
N PHE A 102 -7.93 -2.54 -0.76
CA PHE A 102 -9.02 -1.58 -0.61
C PHE A 102 -9.13 -1.03 0.81
N TYR A 103 -9.12 -1.89 1.83
CA TYR A 103 -9.19 -1.45 3.22
C TYR A 103 -7.88 -0.78 3.69
N ALA A 104 -6.73 -1.26 3.23
CA ALA A 104 -5.44 -0.63 3.50
C ALA A 104 -5.38 0.80 2.92
N ASP A 105 -5.79 1.01 1.68
CA ASP A 105 -5.82 2.33 1.04
C ASP A 105 -6.76 3.29 1.79
N ARG A 106 -7.91 2.80 2.29
CA ARG A 106 -8.83 3.59 3.12
C ARG A 106 -8.20 4.00 4.45
N LEU A 107 -7.51 3.08 5.13
CA LEU A 107 -6.81 3.40 6.38
C LEU A 107 -5.68 4.41 6.14
N ILE A 108 -4.86 4.18 5.11
CA ILE A 108 -3.78 5.09 4.69
C ILE A 108 -4.33 6.49 4.44
N ARG A 109 -5.47 6.62 3.75
CA ARG A 109 -6.09 7.91 3.47
C ARG A 109 -6.37 8.69 4.76
N LEU A 110 -6.96 8.06 5.76
CA LEU A 110 -7.27 8.70 7.05
C LEU A 110 -5.99 9.13 7.78
N VAL A 111 -4.98 8.26 7.84
CA VAL A 111 -3.70 8.57 8.49
C VAL A 111 -2.97 9.71 7.78
N ILE A 112 -3.00 9.73 6.45
CA ILE A 112 -2.39 10.81 5.66
C ILE A 112 -3.13 12.14 5.88
N GLU A 113 -4.47 12.15 5.86
CA GLU A 113 -5.24 13.38 6.16
C GLU A 113 -4.90 13.93 7.54
N GLU A 114 -4.82 13.06 8.55
CA GLU A 114 -4.44 13.49 9.89
C GLU A 114 -2.97 13.91 9.99
N SER A 115 -2.09 13.33 9.17
CA SER A 115 -0.70 13.78 9.08
C SER A 115 -0.58 15.17 8.45
N LEU A 116 -1.38 15.45 7.43
CA LEU A 116 -1.45 16.76 6.78
C LEU A 116 -1.97 17.84 7.74
N ASN A 117 -2.90 17.50 8.64
CA ASN A 117 -3.38 18.41 9.69
C ASN A 117 -2.27 18.87 10.66
N LYS A 118 -1.14 18.14 10.75
CA LYS A 118 0.01 18.52 11.59
C LYS A 118 0.98 19.48 10.90
N LEU A 119 0.78 19.76 9.61
CA LEU A 119 1.58 20.72 8.86
C LEU A 119 1.25 22.16 9.27
N PRO A 120 2.22 23.08 9.18
CA PRO A 120 1.98 24.48 9.51
C PRO A 120 0.99 25.12 8.53
N TYR A 121 0.10 25.95 9.06
CA TYR A 121 -0.86 26.75 8.31
C TYR A 121 -0.80 28.21 8.76
N THR A 122 -1.27 29.10 7.89
CA THR A 122 -1.41 30.54 8.12
C THR A 122 -2.85 30.95 7.94
N GLU A 123 -3.34 31.86 8.77
CA GLU A 123 -4.68 32.44 8.59
C GLU A 123 -4.76 33.23 7.28
N CYS A 124 -5.90 33.14 6.60
CA CYS A 124 -6.18 33.94 5.41
C CYS A 124 -7.63 34.40 5.40
N GLN A 125 -7.90 35.51 4.72
CA GLN A 125 -9.26 35.94 4.43
C GLN A 125 -9.53 35.75 2.95
N VAL A 126 -10.68 35.15 2.65
CA VAL A 126 -11.15 34.96 1.28
C VAL A 126 -12.52 35.61 1.12
N VAL A 127 -12.77 36.18 -0.05
CA VAL A 127 -14.08 36.72 -0.40
C VAL A 127 -14.88 35.59 -1.03
N THR A 128 -16.04 35.26 -0.47
CA THR A 128 -16.93 34.24 -1.01
C THR A 128 -17.62 34.75 -2.28
N PRO A 129 -18.21 33.86 -3.11
CA PRO A 129 -19.01 34.30 -4.27
C PRO A 129 -20.19 35.21 -3.90
N THR A 130 -20.63 35.20 -2.63
CA THR A 130 -21.68 36.09 -2.10
C THR A 130 -21.16 37.47 -1.68
N GLY A 131 -19.86 37.73 -1.79
CA GLY A 131 -19.22 38.99 -1.36
C GLY A 131 -18.89 39.06 0.13
N ALA A 132 -19.18 38.01 0.91
CA ALA A 132 -18.87 37.97 2.33
C ALA A 132 -17.40 37.58 2.58
N LEU A 133 -16.80 38.14 3.64
CA LEU A 133 -15.47 37.77 4.09
C LEU A 133 -15.52 36.49 4.93
N TYR A 134 -14.74 35.48 4.54
CA TYR A 134 -14.57 34.25 5.28
C TYR A 134 -13.14 34.14 5.83
N LYS A 135 -13.03 33.90 7.14
CA LYS A 135 -11.75 33.64 7.82
C LYS A 135 -11.41 32.17 7.69
N GLY A 136 -10.44 31.86 6.84
CA GLY A 136 -9.98 30.51 6.55
C GLY A 136 -8.52 30.29 6.96
N LEU A 137 -8.03 29.09 6.63
CA LEU A 137 -6.65 28.69 6.84
C LEU A 137 -6.03 28.27 5.50
N LYS A 138 -4.74 28.54 5.35
CA LYS A 138 -3.95 28.14 4.18
C LYS A 138 -2.70 27.39 4.63
N TYR A 139 -2.45 26.21 4.05
CA TYR A 139 -1.21 25.48 4.32
C TYR A 139 0.03 26.29 3.91
N GLY A 140 1.09 26.15 4.71
CA GLY A 140 2.41 26.66 4.37
C GLY A 140 2.93 26.03 3.07
N ALA A 141 3.65 26.82 2.28
CA ALA A 141 4.31 26.32 1.07
C ALA A 141 5.54 25.45 1.42
N GLY A 142 5.89 24.52 0.54
CA GLY A 142 7.11 23.73 0.67
C GLY A 142 6.96 22.42 1.42
N ASN A 143 5.82 21.73 1.33
CA ASN A 143 5.68 20.38 1.87
C ASN A 143 6.24 19.34 0.87
N CYS A 144 6.78 18.24 1.36
CA CYS A 144 7.15 17.07 0.55
C CYS A 144 6.92 15.77 1.32
N GLY A 145 6.61 14.69 0.60
CA GLY A 145 6.61 13.34 1.14
C GLY A 145 7.99 12.69 0.98
N VAL A 146 8.33 11.78 1.88
CA VAL A 146 9.48 10.88 1.74
C VAL A 146 9.02 9.48 2.09
N SER A 147 9.08 8.54 1.15
CA SER A 147 8.75 7.13 1.41
C SER A 147 10.01 6.34 1.77
N ILE A 148 9.92 5.52 2.82
CA ILE A 148 10.92 4.49 3.11
C ILE A 148 10.55 3.23 2.31
N VAL A 149 11.35 2.92 1.31
CA VAL A 149 11.15 1.81 0.38
C VAL A 149 11.39 0.48 1.08
N ARG A 150 10.58 -0.58 0.85
CA ARG A 150 9.46 -0.68 -0.10
C ARG A 150 8.09 -0.34 0.49
N SER A 151 7.85 -0.64 1.76
CA SER A 151 6.50 -0.54 2.35
C SER A 151 5.95 0.89 2.41
N GLY A 152 6.80 1.91 2.53
CA GLY A 152 6.39 3.32 2.48
C GLY A 152 5.79 3.75 1.14
N GLU A 153 6.07 3.03 0.05
CA GLU A 153 5.51 3.34 -1.27
C GLU A 153 4.00 3.10 -1.34
N ALA A 154 3.48 2.18 -0.50
CA ALA A 154 2.04 1.93 -0.37
C ALA A 154 1.27 3.20 0.04
N MET A 155 1.91 4.11 0.78
CA MET A 155 1.29 5.34 1.27
C MET A 155 1.38 6.50 0.27
N GLU A 156 2.20 6.39 -0.78
CA GLU A 156 2.38 7.48 -1.77
C GLU A 156 1.10 7.79 -2.52
N GLN A 157 0.30 6.77 -2.84
CA GLN A 157 -0.95 6.97 -3.56
C GLN A 157 -1.94 7.77 -2.70
N GLY A 158 -2.11 7.39 -1.43
CA GLY A 158 -2.94 8.14 -0.49
C GLY A 158 -2.50 9.60 -0.36
N LEU A 159 -1.19 9.86 -0.33
CA LEU A 159 -0.64 11.22 -0.31
C LEU A 159 -0.93 12.01 -1.59
N ARG A 160 -0.79 11.40 -2.78
CA ARG A 160 -1.11 12.06 -4.06
C ARG A 160 -2.60 12.33 -4.22
N ASP A 161 -3.44 11.47 -3.68
CA ASP A 161 -4.90 11.65 -3.71
C ASP A 161 -5.33 12.84 -2.83
N CYS A 162 -4.60 13.14 -1.76
CA CYS A 162 -4.81 14.34 -0.93
C CYS A 162 -4.14 15.58 -1.55
N CYS A 163 -2.94 15.41 -2.09
CA CYS A 163 -2.06 16.49 -2.52
C CYS A 163 -1.41 16.17 -3.87
N ARG A 164 -2.11 16.43 -4.98
CA ARG A 164 -1.69 16.05 -6.34
C ARG A 164 -0.29 16.54 -6.75
N SER A 165 0.12 17.71 -6.27
CA SER A 165 1.39 18.36 -6.67
C SER A 165 2.53 18.19 -5.66
N ILE A 166 2.38 17.30 -4.67
CA ILE A 166 3.42 17.09 -3.65
C ILE A 166 4.62 16.35 -4.23
N ARG A 167 5.83 16.86 -3.94
CA ARG A 167 7.07 16.18 -4.32
C ARG A 167 7.32 15.00 -3.38
N ILE A 168 7.74 13.86 -3.92
CA ILE A 168 8.03 12.65 -3.14
C ILE A 168 9.50 12.29 -3.33
N GLY A 169 10.25 12.27 -2.22
CA GLY A 169 11.58 11.65 -2.13
C GLY A 169 11.47 10.19 -1.73
N LYS A 170 12.55 9.43 -1.91
CA LYS A 170 12.63 8.01 -1.55
C LYS A 170 13.92 7.71 -0.81
N ILE A 171 13.82 6.86 0.21
CA ILE A 171 14.96 6.31 0.96
C ILE A 171 14.82 4.79 0.93
N LEU A 172 15.86 4.10 0.49
CA LEU A 172 16.00 2.65 0.60
C LEU A 172 16.92 2.34 1.77
N VAL A 173 16.38 1.68 2.77
CA VAL A 173 17.12 1.18 3.93
C VAL A 173 17.10 -0.33 3.86
N GLU A 174 18.29 -0.95 3.86
CA GLU A 174 18.44 -2.40 3.91
C GLU A 174 19.05 -2.78 5.27
N SER A 175 18.47 -3.79 5.89
CA SER A 175 19.04 -4.37 7.11
C SER A 175 19.95 -5.51 6.69
N ASP A 176 21.21 -5.44 7.10
CA ASP A 176 22.15 -6.53 6.90
C ASP A 176 21.68 -7.77 7.68
N THR A 177 21.69 -8.93 7.03
CA THR A 177 21.24 -10.19 7.61
C THR A 177 22.16 -10.71 8.71
N ASP A 178 23.45 -10.35 8.65
CA ASP A 178 24.49 -10.91 9.51
C ASP A 178 24.77 -10.01 10.71
N THR A 179 24.78 -8.69 10.51
CA THR A 179 25.06 -7.70 11.58
C THR A 179 23.80 -7.10 12.20
N HIS A 180 22.63 -7.30 11.57
CA HIS A 180 21.37 -6.62 11.90
C HIS A 180 21.45 -5.09 11.88
N GLU A 181 22.49 -4.51 11.28
CA GLU A 181 22.63 -3.09 11.10
C GLU A 181 21.87 -2.61 9.86
N ALA A 182 21.06 -1.56 10.05
CA ALA A 182 20.34 -0.92 8.96
C ALA A 182 21.24 0.11 8.28
N HIS A 183 21.49 -0.05 6.98
CA HIS A 183 22.28 0.88 6.17
C HIS A 183 21.44 1.48 5.05
N VAL A 184 21.73 2.73 4.68
CA VAL A 184 21.01 3.42 3.60
C VAL A 184 21.70 3.14 2.28
N VAL A 185 21.02 2.40 1.41
CA VAL A 185 21.52 2.00 0.09
C VAL A 185 21.28 3.09 -0.95
N TYR A 186 20.16 3.81 -0.83
CA TYR A 186 19.76 4.82 -1.79
C TYR A 186 18.94 5.92 -1.12
N ALA A 187 19.20 7.17 -1.50
CA ALA A 187 18.41 8.30 -1.08
C ALA A 187 18.31 9.31 -2.23
N LYS A 188 17.09 9.71 -2.58
CA LYS A 188 16.84 10.75 -3.58
C LYS A 188 15.75 11.68 -3.10
N PHE A 189 16.07 12.96 -3.03
CA PHE A 189 15.21 14.01 -2.50
C PHE A 189 15.03 15.16 -3.49
N PRO A 190 14.00 16.00 -3.32
CA PRO A 190 13.99 17.33 -3.91
C PRO A 190 15.23 18.12 -3.46
N GLU A 191 15.86 18.87 -4.38
CA GLU A 191 17.08 19.65 -4.10
C GLU A 191 16.92 20.62 -2.90
N ASP A 192 15.69 21.05 -2.64
CA ASP A 192 15.37 22.00 -1.60
C ASP A 192 14.74 21.39 -0.34
N ILE A 193 15.00 20.11 -0.06
CA ILE A 193 14.41 19.40 1.09
C ILE A 193 14.72 20.04 2.46
N SER A 194 15.89 20.67 2.62
CA SER A 194 16.33 21.30 3.89
C SER A 194 15.38 22.41 4.38
N ARG A 195 14.71 23.11 3.46
CA ARG A 195 13.73 24.17 3.77
C ARG A 195 12.29 23.67 3.89
N ARG A 196 12.02 22.41 3.57
CA ARG A 196 10.67 21.84 3.46
C ARG A 196 10.17 21.21 4.77
N GLN A 197 8.87 21.02 4.85
CA GLN A 197 8.24 20.11 5.82
C GLN A 197 8.20 18.71 5.21
N VAL A 198 8.70 17.72 5.95
CA VAL A 198 8.87 16.35 5.46
C VAL A 198 7.84 15.44 6.10
N LEU A 199 6.95 14.88 5.27
CA LEU A 199 6.06 13.79 5.66
C LEU A 199 6.76 12.45 5.37
N LEU A 200 7.37 11.87 6.40
CA LEU A 200 8.07 10.59 6.32
C LEU A 200 7.05 9.45 6.42
N MET A 201 6.92 8.63 5.38
CA MET A 201 5.91 7.58 5.29
C MET A 201 6.54 6.21 5.49
N TYR A 202 6.08 5.50 6.52
CA TYR A 202 6.50 4.14 6.80
C TYR A 202 5.43 3.39 7.60
N PRO A 203 4.69 2.43 6.99
CA PRO A 203 3.45 1.90 7.57
C PRO A 203 3.65 0.98 8.77
N ILE A 204 4.81 0.35 8.93
CA ILE A 204 5.07 -0.57 10.05
C ILE A 204 6.36 -0.21 10.74
N MET A 205 6.35 -0.08 12.06
CA MET A 205 7.54 0.20 12.84
C MET A 205 7.69 -0.77 14.03
N SER A 206 8.56 -1.78 13.87
CA SER A 206 8.74 -2.86 14.87
C SER A 206 9.84 -2.57 15.90
N THR A 207 11.01 -2.06 15.48
CA THR A 207 12.15 -1.70 16.36
C THR A 207 12.49 -0.21 16.33
N GLY A 208 12.12 0.48 15.24
CA GLY A 208 12.45 1.89 15.00
C GLY A 208 13.79 2.14 14.31
N ASN A 209 14.67 1.14 14.15
CA ASN A 209 16.01 1.32 13.57
C ASN A 209 15.96 1.88 12.14
N THR A 210 15.06 1.37 11.30
CA THR A 210 14.86 1.86 9.92
C THR A 210 14.50 3.34 9.90
N VAL A 211 13.60 3.77 10.80
CA VAL A 211 13.19 5.17 10.93
C VAL A 211 14.34 6.03 11.44
N LYS A 212 15.11 5.57 12.44
CA LYS A 212 16.30 6.28 12.93
C LYS A 212 17.30 6.54 11.81
N GLN A 213 17.58 5.55 10.97
CA GLN A 213 18.49 5.69 9.83
C GLN A 213 17.94 6.64 8.77
N ALA A 214 16.66 6.53 8.44
CA ALA A 214 16.01 7.45 7.52
C ALA A 214 16.08 8.91 8.02
N VAL A 215 15.82 9.13 9.31
CA VAL A 215 15.91 10.45 9.94
C VAL A 215 17.35 10.95 9.97
N ASN A 216 18.33 10.09 10.24
CA ASN A 216 19.75 10.44 10.18
C ASN A 216 20.14 10.97 8.78
N VAL A 217 19.71 10.29 7.72
CA VAL A 217 19.95 10.75 6.34
C VAL A 217 19.24 12.07 6.05
N LEU A 218 18.00 12.26 6.52
CA LEU A 218 17.30 13.55 6.40
C LEU A 218 18.06 14.68 7.10
N LYS A 219 18.59 14.43 8.30
CA LYS A 219 19.43 15.39 9.04
C LYS A 219 20.72 15.72 8.31
N GLN A 220 21.39 14.73 7.71
CA GLN A 220 22.57 14.94 6.86
C GLN A 220 22.27 15.84 5.65
N HIS A 221 21.04 15.81 5.13
CA HIS A 221 20.56 16.68 4.07
C HIS A 221 20.01 18.04 4.58
N GLY A 222 20.25 18.38 5.85
CA GLY A 222 19.91 19.67 6.44
C GLY A 222 18.45 19.81 6.87
N VAL A 223 17.67 18.72 6.92
CA VAL A 223 16.30 18.75 7.44
C VAL A 223 16.33 18.83 8.97
N LYS A 224 15.63 19.80 9.55
CA LYS A 224 15.49 19.93 11.00
C LYS A 224 14.50 18.90 11.55
N GLU A 225 14.79 18.35 12.72
CA GLU A 225 13.98 17.33 13.39
C GLU A 225 12.50 17.75 13.57
N GLU A 226 12.27 19.00 13.97
CA GLU A 226 10.95 19.60 14.17
C GLU A 226 10.08 19.69 12.90
N ARG A 227 10.70 19.53 11.72
CA ARG A 227 10.04 19.57 10.41
C ARG A 227 9.76 18.17 9.85
N ILE A 228 10.11 17.13 10.60
CA ILE A 228 9.85 15.74 10.22
C ILE A 228 8.59 15.29 10.94
N ILE A 229 7.66 14.75 10.16
CA ILE A 229 6.42 14.15 10.65
C ILE A 229 6.38 12.72 10.13
N LEU A 230 6.43 11.75 11.03
CA LEU A 230 6.32 10.34 10.68
C LEU A 230 4.85 9.94 10.59
N SER A 231 4.42 9.51 9.40
CA SER A 231 3.13 8.86 9.13
C SER A 231 3.31 7.34 9.16
N ASN A 232 2.73 6.72 10.18
CA ASN A 232 2.81 5.28 10.44
C ASN A 232 1.40 4.69 10.63
N LEU A 233 1.22 3.40 10.33
CA LEU A 233 -0.05 2.71 10.57
C LEU A 233 0.04 1.89 11.86
N PHE A 234 1.08 1.07 11.98
CA PHE A 234 1.27 0.15 13.08
C PHE A 234 2.66 0.33 13.69
N CYS A 235 2.74 0.49 15.00
CA CYS A 235 4.01 0.48 15.73
C CYS A 235 3.93 -0.31 17.03
N THR A 236 5.10 -0.77 17.47
CA THR A 236 5.27 -1.32 18.81
C THR A 236 5.63 -0.22 19.81
N PRO A 237 5.21 -0.34 21.09
CA PRO A 237 5.60 0.63 22.13
C PRO A 237 7.12 0.80 22.25
N ALA A 238 7.87 -0.31 22.14
CA ALA A 238 9.33 -0.28 22.19
C ALA A 238 9.94 0.53 21.04
N ALA A 239 9.38 0.44 19.83
CA ALA A 239 9.86 1.20 18.70
C ALA A 239 9.57 2.70 18.85
N VAL A 240 8.38 3.06 19.33
CA VAL A 240 8.04 4.47 19.58
C VAL A 240 8.99 5.06 20.61
N GLN A 241 9.20 4.39 21.73
CA GLN A 241 10.13 4.86 22.77
C GLN A 241 11.53 5.05 22.19
N ALA A 242 12.04 4.06 21.46
CA ALA A 242 13.36 4.12 20.86
C ALA A 242 13.52 5.32 19.90
N VAL A 243 12.49 5.66 19.12
CA VAL A 243 12.51 6.79 18.19
C VAL A 243 12.35 8.13 18.91
N VAL A 244 11.47 8.21 19.91
CA VAL A 244 11.28 9.42 20.73
C VAL A 244 12.56 9.77 21.48
N ASP A 245 13.27 8.78 22.04
CA ASP A 245 14.55 8.98 22.72
C ASP A 245 15.64 9.48 21.77
N TYR A 246 15.59 9.07 20.50
CA TYR A 246 16.59 9.46 19.49
C TYR A 246 16.29 10.82 18.85
N VAL A 247 15.02 11.12 18.55
CA VAL A 247 14.60 12.35 17.86
C VAL A 247 13.36 12.95 18.58
N PRO A 248 13.55 13.59 19.75
CA PRO A 248 12.44 14.00 20.62
C PRO A 248 11.59 15.13 20.05
N LYS A 249 12.10 15.90 19.07
CA LYS A 249 11.37 17.02 18.44
C LYS A 249 10.51 16.58 17.24
N MET A 250 10.66 15.34 16.78
CA MET A 250 9.91 14.82 15.64
C MET A 250 8.49 14.45 16.06
N LYS A 251 7.51 14.73 15.19
CA LYS A 251 6.12 14.31 15.43
C LYS A 251 5.90 12.91 14.88
N ILE A 252 5.31 12.03 15.68
CA ILE A 252 4.93 10.67 15.26
C ILE A 252 3.40 10.58 15.24
N LEU A 253 2.85 10.18 14.10
CA LEU A 253 1.45 9.83 13.96
C LEU A 253 1.35 8.34 13.62
N THR A 254 0.57 7.61 14.43
CA THR A 254 0.27 6.18 14.20
C THR A 254 -1.22 5.94 14.35
N SER A 255 -1.78 4.98 13.61
CA SER A 255 -3.17 4.55 13.85
C SER A 255 -3.28 3.58 15.03
N GLU A 256 -2.27 2.74 15.26
CA GLU A 256 -2.32 1.70 16.28
C GLU A 256 -0.97 1.50 16.97
N LEU A 257 -1.03 1.22 18.28
CA LEU A 257 0.07 0.77 19.12
C LEU A 257 -0.22 -0.66 19.58
N HIS A 258 0.58 -1.62 19.12
CA HIS A 258 0.37 -3.03 19.42
C HIS A 258 1.70 -3.72 19.76
N PRO A 259 1.76 -4.68 20.72
CA PRO A 259 3.01 -5.35 21.09
C PRO A 259 3.69 -6.08 19.94
N VAL A 260 2.91 -6.57 18.98
CA VAL A 260 3.39 -7.28 17.79
C VAL A 260 3.02 -6.49 16.54
N ALA A 261 4.03 -6.13 15.75
CA ALA A 261 3.83 -5.45 14.48
C ALA A 261 3.46 -6.43 13.35
N PRO A 262 2.52 -6.07 12.45
CA PRO A 262 2.10 -6.95 11.36
C PRO A 262 3.13 -6.96 10.22
N ASN A 263 4.22 -7.70 10.38
CA ASN A 263 5.40 -7.65 9.48
C ASN A 263 5.10 -7.99 7.99
N HIS A 264 3.95 -8.62 7.69
CA HIS A 264 3.55 -9.02 6.34
C HIS A 264 2.74 -7.96 5.57
N PHE A 265 2.50 -6.75 6.11
CA PHE A 265 1.70 -5.74 5.42
C PHE A 265 2.21 -5.42 4.01
N GLY A 266 3.53 -5.22 3.87
CA GLY A 266 4.13 -4.88 2.58
C GLY A 266 3.92 -6.00 1.55
N GLN A 267 4.09 -7.25 1.97
CA GLN A 267 3.92 -8.40 1.08
C GLN A 267 2.45 -8.56 0.66
N LYS A 268 1.51 -8.47 1.61
CA LYS A 268 0.06 -8.48 1.34
C LYS A 268 -0.39 -7.32 0.46
N TYR A 269 0.16 -6.13 0.67
CA TYR A 269 -0.22 -4.93 -0.07
C TYR A 269 0.25 -4.99 -1.53
N PHE A 270 1.48 -5.47 -1.77
CA PHE A 270 2.04 -5.59 -3.11
C PHE A 270 1.74 -6.93 -3.79
N GLY A 271 1.13 -7.89 -3.08
CA GLY A 271 0.84 -9.22 -3.60
C GLY A 271 2.09 -10.07 -3.84
N THR A 272 3.13 -9.89 -3.02
CA THR A 272 4.41 -10.64 -3.13
C THR A 272 4.53 -11.74 -2.07
N ASP A 273 3.40 -12.26 -1.61
CA ASP A 273 3.30 -13.40 -0.66
C ASP A 273 3.41 -14.76 -1.35
#